data_AF-A0A0B8NQG8-F1
#
_entry.id   AF-A0A0B8NQG8-F1
#
_cell.length_a   1.000
_cell.length_b   1.000
_cell.length_c   1.000
_cell.angle_alpha   90.00
_cell.angle_beta   90.00
_cell.angle_gamma   90.00
#
_symmetry.space_group_name_H-M   'P 1'
#
loop_
_entity.id
_entity.type
_entity.pdbx_description
1 polymer ?
#
loop_
_entity_poly.entity_id
_entity_poly.type
_entity_poly.pdbx_seq_one_letter_code
_entity_poly.pdbx_strand_id
1 'polypeptide(L)'
;MYSDKEHYRVAMIDEYMDIAIEPETLPQAGSQKPLKPNMVTIEIAGGKKQKVRAGDILGALTGQNGVDGKKVGKINLFDMRSYVAVDRSVSNFALKKLENGKMKGRKFRAASLNNKNRLYAGFLEQIEEGKRAIGMK
;
A
#
# COMPACT_ATOMS: atom_id res chain seq x y z
N MET A 1 -18.02 -5.39 -22.63
CA MET A 1 -18.33 -4.02 -22.15
C MET A 1 -17.41 -3.03 -22.83
N TYR A 2 -17.98 -1.98 -23.40
CA TYR A 2 -17.27 -0.88 -24.05
C TYR A 2 -17.94 0.43 -23.61
N SER A 3 -17.17 1.50 -23.46
CA SER A 3 -17.65 2.84 -23.13
C SER A 3 -18.51 3.42 -24.26
N ASP A 4 -19.38 4.39 -24.01
CA ASP A 4 -20.11 5.13 -25.08
C ASP A 4 -19.17 5.64 -26.18
N LYS A 5 -17.92 5.96 -25.83
CA LYS A 5 -16.87 6.39 -26.78
C LYS A 5 -16.33 5.26 -27.68
N GLU A 6 -16.60 4.01 -27.33
CA GLU A 6 -16.09 2.81 -27.99
C GLU A 6 -17.17 2.13 -28.85
N HIS A 7 -18.40 2.64 -28.83
CA HIS A 7 -19.53 2.11 -29.60
C HIS A 7 -19.26 2.09 -31.11
N TYR A 8 -18.60 3.13 -31.62
CA TYR A 8 -18.22 3.21 -33.04
C TYR A 8 -17.23 2.10 -33.44
N ARG A 9 -16.28 1.77 -32.55
CA ARG A 9 -15.28 0.73 -32.81
C ARG A 9 -15.90 -0.67 -32.77
N VAL A 10 -16.86 -0.88 -31.88
CA VAL A 10 -17.54 -2.17 -31.76
C VAL A 10 -18.47 -2.42 -32.95
N ALA A 11 -19.17 -1.40 -33.44
CA ALA A 11 -19.98 -1.51 -34.65
C ALA A 11 -19.13 -1.86 -35.89
N MET A 12 -17.94 -1.27 -36.03
CA MET A 12 -17.02 -1.64 -37.11
C MET A 12 -16.53 -3.09 -37.03
N ILE A 13 -16.37 -3.64 -35.81
CA ILE A 13 -15.92 -5.02 -35.61
C ILE A 13 -17.04 -6.01 -35.93
N ASP A 14 -18.27 -5.69 -35.52
CA ASP A 14 -19.48 -6.46 -35.83
C ASP A 14 -19.66 -6.60 -37.36
N GLU A 15 -19.60 -5.48 -38.08
CA GLU A 15 -19.72 -5.45 -39.54
C GLU A 15 -18.58 -6.19 -40.27
N TYR A 16 -17.36 -6.14 -39.72
CA TYR A 16 -16.20 -6.81 -40.32
C TYR A 16 -16.18 -8.33 -40.05
N MET A 17 -16.68 -8.77 -38.90
CA MET A 17 -16.61 -10.17 -38.48
C MET A 17 -17.91 -10.96 -38.70
N ASP A 18 -19.02 -10.29 -39.06
CA ASP A 18 -20.37 -10.90 -39.20
C ASP A 18 -20.80 -11.68 -37.94
N ILE A 19 -20.41 -11.15 -36.76
CA ILE A 19 -20.67 -11.75 -35.45
C ILE A 19 -21.28 -10.67 -34.55
N ALA A 20 -22.57 -10.82 -34.26
CA ALA A 20 -23.32 -9.95 -33.37
C ALA A 20 -22.70 -9.93 -31.95
N ILE A 21 -22.21 -8.77 -31.52
CA ILE A 21 -21.66 -8.56 -30.17
C ILE A 21 -22.75 -7.97 -29.27
N GLU A 22 -23.38 -8.83 -28.48
CA GLU A 22 -24.38 -8.41 -27.49
C GLU A 22 -23.72 -7.84 -26.22
N PRO A 23 -24.05 -6.61 -25.79
CA PRO A 23 -23.48 -6.02 -24.60
C PRO A 23 -24.13 -6.59 -23.33
N GLU A 24 -23.39 -7.42 -22.59
CA GLU A 24 -23.83 -7.91 -21.27
C GLU A 24 -23.38 -6.97 -20.13
N THR A 25 -24.26 -6.77 -19.15
CA THR A 25 -23.92 -6.04 -17.91
C THR A 25 -22.99 -6.88 -17.05
N LEU A 26 -21.98 -6.25 -16.46
CA LEU A 26 -21.11 -6.93 -15.50
C LEU A 26 -21.96 -7.59 -14.40
N PRO A 27 -21.70 -8.87 -14.05
CA PRO A 27 -22.28 -9.44 -12.85
C PRO A 27 -21.89 -8.54 -11.67
N GLN A 28 -22.82 -8.34 -10.73
CA GLN A 28 -22.53 -7.54 -9.54
C GLN A 28 -21.23 -8.04 -8.93
N ALA A 29 -20.21 -7.17 -8.89
CA ALA A 29 -18.91 -7.53 -8.36
C ALA A 29 -19.14 -8.16 -6.99
N GLY A 30 -18.84 -9.46 -6.87
CA GLY A 30 -19.04 -10.18 -5.62
C GLY A 30 -18.38 -9.39 -4.49
N SER A 31 -19.03 -9.28 -3.34
CA SER A 31 -18.58 -8.47 -2.19
C SER A 31 -17.26 -8.97 -1.55
N GLN A 32 -16.48 -9.77 -2.24
CA GLN A 32 -15.18 -10.23 -1.81
C GLN A 32 -14.19 -9.07 -1.88
N LYS A 33 -13.93 -8.49 -0.72
CA LYS A 33 -12.81 -7.58 -0.53
C LYS A 33 -11.52 -8.28 -0.98
N PRO A 34 -10.62 -7.58 -1.70
CA PRO A 34 -9.33 -8.14 -2.07
C PRO A 34 -8.60 -8.66 -0.82
N LEU A 35 -8.08 -9.88 -0.91
CA LEU A 35 -7.29 -10.46 0.17
C LEU A 35 -6.08 -9.55 0.43
N LYS A 36 -5.90 -9.16 1.69
CA LYS A 36 -4.81 -8.26 2.08
C LYS A 36 -3.59 -9.09 2.48
N PRO A 37 -2.37 -8.70 2.07
CA PRO A 37 -1.16 -9.40 2.49
C PRO A 37 -0.93 -9.24 3.99
N ASN A 38 -0.41 -10.31 4.61
CA ASN A 38 -0.06 -10.36 6.04
C ASN A 38 1.13 -9.44 6.38
N MET A 39 2.00 -9.16 5.41
CA MET A 39 3.19 -8.33 5.59
C MET A 39 3.06 -6.98 4.87
N VAL A 40 3.62 -5.95 5.46
CA VAL A 40 3.71 -4.58 4.94
C VAL A 40 5.17 -4.20 4.81
N THR A 41 5.53 -3.58 3.68
CA THR A 41 6.90 -3.10 3.47
C THR A 41 7.03 -1.65 3.92
N ILE A 42 8.00 -1.41 4.80
CA ILE A 42 8.43 -0.07 5.18
C ILE A 42 9.72 0.25 4.42
N GLU A 43 9.70 1.38 3.73
CA GLU A 43 10.85 2.03 3.14
C GLU A 43 11.53 2.92 4.17
N ILE A 44 12.87 2.92 4.15
CA ILE A 44 13.72 3.79 4.95
C ILE A 44 14.62 4.56 3.98
N ALA A 45 14.66 5.89 4.11
CA ALA A 45 15.50 6.79 3.33
C ALA A 45 16.98 6.77 3.79
N GLY A 46 17.53 5.57 3.96
CA GLY A 46 18.92 5.32 4.32
C GLY A 46 19.35 3.95 3.84
N GLY A 47 20.52 3.87 3.21
CA GLY A 47 21.07 2.66 2.59
C GLY A 47 22.57 2.51 2.81
N LYS A 48 23.22 1.73 1.93
CA LYS A 48 24.64 1.37 2.04
C LYS A 48 25.56 2.60 2.06
N LYS A 49 25.28 3.63 1.26
CA LYS A 49 26.08 4.88 1.25
C LYS A 49 26.01 5.62 2.58
N GLN A 50 24.88 5.51 3.28
CA GLN A 50 24.72 6.03 4.64
C GLN A 50 25.24 5.06 5.70
N LYS A 51 25.96 3.98 5.32
CA LYS A 51 26.50 2.94 6.19
C LYS A 51 25.43 2.22 7.00
N VAL A 52 24.20 2.15 6.48
CA VAL A 52 23.09 1.40 7.10
C VAL A 52 23.26 -0.08 6.77
N ARG A 53 23.28 -0.93 7.80
CA ARG A 53 23.29 -2.39 7.67
C ARG A 53 21.95 -2.97 8.09
N ALA A 54 21.69 -4.23 7.70
CA ALA A 54 20.46 -4.93 8.08
C ALA A 54 20.36 -5.07 9.61
N GLY A 55 21.50 -5.29 10.29
CA GLY A 55 21.56 -5.33 11.76
C GLY A 55 21.21 -3.99 12.42
N ASP A 56 21.52 -2.85 11.79
CA ASP A 56 21.15 -1.53 12.33
C ASP A 56 19.62 -1.32 12.25
N ILE A 57 19.00 -1.75 11.15
CA ILE A 57 17.54 -1.68 10.95
C ILE A 57 16.83 -2.63 11.91
N LEU A 58 17.32 -3.87 12.02
CA LEU A 58 16.79 -4.86 12.94
C LEU A 58 16.90 -4.37 14.39
N GLY A 59 18.08 -3.90 14.80
CA GLY A 59 18.31 -3.36 16.14
C GLY A 59 17.45 -2.14 16.47
N ALA A 60 17.17 -1.27 15.49
CA ALA A 60 16.26 -0.14 15.72
C ALA A 60 14.79 -0.57 15.88
N LEU A 61 14.39 -1.67 15.23
CA LEU A 61 13.04 -2.23 15.37
C LEU A 61 12.88 -3.04 16.66
N THR A 62 13.86 -3.89 16.99
CA THR A 62 13.83 -4.84 18.11
C THR A 62 14.46 -4.32 19.39
N GLY A 63 15.06 -3.12 19.39
CA GLY A 63 15.61 -2.47 20.59
C GLY A 63 14.53 -2.13 21.63
N GLN A 64 14.89 -1.48 22.74
CA GLN A 64 14.00 -1.23 23.90
C GLN A 64 12.54 -0.86 23.53
N ASN A 65 11.57 -1.62 24.04
CA ASN A 65 10.14 -1.56 23.67
C ASN A 65 9.92 -1.74 22.16
N GLY A 66 10.49 -2.81 21.60
CA GLY A 66 10.57 -3.09 20.16
C GLY A 66 9.49 -4.00 19.63
N VAL A 67 9.50 -4.15 18.32
CA VAL A 67 8.74 -5.19 17.63
C VAL A 67 9.46 -6.52 17.86
N ASP A 68 8.70 -7.59 18.08
CA ASP A 68 9.26 -8.95 18.12
C ASP A 68 9.97 -9.26 16.79
N GLY A 69 11.19 -9.79 16.87
CA GLY A 69 11.98 -10.19 15.70
C GLY A 69 11.25 -11.18 14.79
N LYS A 70 10.33 -11.99 15.33
CA LYS A 70 9.47 -12.90 14.53
C LYS A 70 8.50 -12.17 13.60
N LYS A 71 8.14 -10.93 13.93
CA LYS A 71 7.26 -10.08 13.13
C LYS A 71 8.03 -9.23 12.10
N VAL A 72 9.36 -9.36 12.06
CA VAL A 72 10.22 -8.73 11.07
C VAL A 72 10.62 -9.78 10.04
N GLY A 73 10.31 -9.49 8.77
CA GLY A 73 10.64 -10.34 7.64
C GLY A 73 11.95 -9.91 6.96
N LYS A 74 11.98 -10.08 5.64
CA LYS A 74 13.18 -9.80 4.83
C LYS A 74 13.56 -8.32 4.86
N ILE A 75 14.87 -8.06 4.99
CA ILE A 75 15.47 -6.72 4.91
C ILE A 75 16.31 -6.64 3.64
N ASN A 76 16.00 -5.68 2.77
CA ASN A 76 16.74 -5.40 1.55
C ASN A 76 17.44 -4.04 1.64
N LEU A 77 18.74 -4.01 1.36
CA LEU A 77 19.58 -2.81 1.40
C LEU A 77 19.96 -2.37 -0.01
N PHE A 78 19.64 -1.13 -0.35
CA PHE A 78 20.09 -0.45 -1.57
C PHE A 78 21.05 0.69 -1.22
N ASP A 79 21.57 1.39 -2.22
CA ASP A 79 22.60 2.41 -2.02
C ASP A 79 22.10 3.61 -1.21
N MET A 80 20.90 4.09 -1.51
CA MET A 80 20.30 5.28 -0.89
C MET A 80 19.10 4.97 0.01
N ARG A 81 18.51 3.78 -0.13
CA ARG A 81 17.27 3.38 0.54
C ARG A 81 17.37 1.95 1.04
N SER A 82 16.54 1.59 2.00
CA SER A 82 16.40 0.23 2.50
C SER A 82 14.94 -0.11 2.67
N TYR A 83 14.61 -1.39 2.62
CA TYR A 83 13.24 -1.87 2.76
C TYR A 83 13.19 -3.01 3.77
N VAL A 84 12.18 -3.00 4.62
CA VAL A 84 11.93 -4.04 5.61
C VAL A 84 10.48 -4.48 5.55
N ALA A 85 10.26 -5.80 5.45
CA ALA A 85 8.93 -6.38 5.61
C ALA A 85 8.61 -6.51 7.11
N VAL A 86 7.44 -6.06 7.52
CA VAL A 86 6.93 -6.19 8.89
C VAL A 86 5.50 -6.71 8.88
N ASP A 87 5.12 -7.45 9.92
CA ASP A 87 3.75 -7.92 10.06
C ASP A 87 2.76 -6.74 10.14
N ARG A 88 1.62 -6.87 9.47
CA ARG A 88 0.61 -5.83 9.38
C ARG A 88 0.06 -5.40 10.73
N SER A 89 0.01 -6.29 11.73
CA SER A 89 -0.45 -5.97 13.09
C SER A 89 0.44 -4.93 13.79
N VAL A 90 1.72 -4.88 13.44
CA VAL A 90 2.73 -4.02 14.09
C VAL A 90 3.28 -2.93 13.17
N SER A 91 2.79 -2.82 11.93
CA SER A 91 3.36 -1.91 10.93
C SER A 91 3.32 -0.44 11.35
N ASN A 92 2.23 -0.01 11.98
CA ASN A 92 2.09 1.38 12.45
C ASN A 92 3.05 1.69 13.60
N PHE A 93 3.23 0.73 14.51
CA PHE A 93 4.17 0.86 15.62
C PHE A 93 5.62 0.87 15.11
N ALA A 94 5.97 -0.06 14.21
CA ALA A 94 7.27 -0.13 13.56
C ALA A 94 7.62 1.16 12.82
N LEU A 95 6.66 1.73 12.07
CA LEU A 95 6.85 2.98 11.35
C LEU A 95 7.16 4.14 12.31
N LYS A 96 6.32 4.36 13.32
CA LYS A 96 6.55 5.41 14.33
C LYS A 96 7.88 5.24 15.05
N LYS A 97 8.27 3.99 15.33
CA LYS A 97 9.55 3.69 15.98
C LYS A 97 10.74 3.99 15.07
N LEU A 98 10.65 3.71 13.78
CA LEU A 98 11.69 4.05 12.81
C LEU A 98 11.80 5.56 12.56
N GLU A 99 10.67 6.29 12.55
CA GLU A 99 10.64 7.75 12.39
C GLU A 99 11.20 8.49 13.61
N ASN A 100 10.87 8.04 14.82
CA ASN A 100 11.34 8.67 16.06
C ASN A 100 12.71 8.15 16.50
N GLY A 101 13.02 6.91 16.14
CA GLY A 101 14.26 6.23 16.47
C GLY A 101 15.47 6.82 15.76
N LYS A 102 16.65 6.48 16.30
CA LYS A 102 17.93 6.79 15.68
C LYS A 102 18.58 5.49 15.23
N MET A 103 18.99 5.43 13.98
CA MET A 103 19.85 4.39 13.45
C MET A 103 21.23 4.99 13.23
N LYS A 104 22.27 4.42 13.85
CA LYS A 104 23.63 4.96 13.78
C LYS A 104 23.71 6.45 14.16
N GLY A 105 22.99 6.85 15.22
CA GLY A 105 22.97 8.22 15.74
C GLY A 105 22.21 9.26 14.90
N ARG A 106 21.61 8.86 13.76
CA ARG A 106 20.86 9.76 12.86
C ARG A 106 19.40 9.33 12.77
N LYS A 107 18.51 10.30 12.55
CA LYS A 107 17.11 10.05 12.20
C LYS A 107 17.01 9.82 10.70
N PHE A 108 16.20 8.84 10.30
CA PHE A 108 15.91 8.57 8.90
C PHE A 108 14.41 8.67 8.68
N ARG A 109 14.02 9.16 7.50
CA ARG A 109 12.62 9.18 7.11
C ARG A 109 12.20 7.75 6.76
N ALA A 110 11.07 7.31 7.29
CA ALA A 110 10.47 6.02 6.96
C ALA A 110 9.08 6.23 6.35
N ALA A 111 8.66 5.33 5.45
CA ALA A 111 7.35 5.38 4.81
C ALA A 111 6.83 3.98 4.54
N SER A 112 5.54 3.74 4.75
CA SER A 112 4.91 2.47 4.37
C SER A 112 4.53 2.48 2.89
N LEU A 113 5.00 1.48 2.12
CA LEU A 113 4.78 1.40 0.67
C LEU A 113 3.42 0.78 0.30
N ASN A 114 2.85 -0.03 1.17
CA ASN A 114 1.63 -0.79 0.86
C ASN A 114 0.35 0.03 1.07
N ASN A 115 0.48 1.34 1.28
CA ASN A 115 -0.64 2.21 1.49
C ASN A 115 -1.00 2.96 0.21
N LYS A 116 -1.76 2.29 -0.67
CA LYS A 116 -2.62 2.98 -1.64
C LYS A 116 -3.71 3.84 -0.97
N ASN A 117 -3.70 3.99 0.37
CA ASN A 117 -4.71 4.72 1.13
C ASN A 117 -4.21 6.07 1.70
N ARG A 118 -3.19 6.73 1.12
CA ARG A 118 -2.84 8.11 1.54
C ARG A 118 -3.56 9.19 0.75
N LEU A 119 -4.01 8.91 -0.48
CA LEU A 119 -4.87 9.80 -1.26
C LEU A 119 -6.36 9.50 -1.05
N TYR A 120 -6.72 8.26 -0.71
CA TYR A 120 -8.12 7.85 -0.51
C TYR A 120 -8.60 7.92 0.94
N ALA A 121 -7.73 7.86 1.96
CA ALA A 121 -8.17 7.95 3.35
C ALA A 121 -8.74 9.34 3.70
N GLY A 122 -8.12 10.42 3.23
CA GLY A 122 -8.65 11.78 3.42
C GLY A 122 -9.96 12.00 2.67
N PHE A 123 -10.08 11.43 1.46
CA PHE A 123 -11.30 11.49 0.66
C PHE A 123 -12.46 10.71 1.30
N LEU A 124 -12.18 9.56 1.92
CA LEU A 124 -13.19 8.75 2.61
C LEU A 124 -13.61 9.35 3.95
N GLU A 125 -12.72 9.97 4.73
CA GLU A 125 -13.09 10.74 5.92
C GLU A 125 -14.02 11.90 5.55
N GLN A 126 -13.72 12.63 4.47
CA GLN A 126 -14.59 13.71 3.97
C GLN A 126 -15.97 13.22 3.53
N ILE A 127 -16.05 12.01 2.95
CA ILE A 127 -17.34 11.41 2.57
C ILE A 127 -18.10 10.90 3.80
N GLU A 128 -17.44 10.34 4.81
CA GLU A 128 -18.10 9.89 6.05
C GLU A 128 -18.58 11.07 6.92
N GLU A 129 -17.80 12.14 7.02
CA GLU A 129 -18.21 13.40 7.65
C GLU A 129 -19.37 14.05 6.89
N GLY A 130 -19.32 14.04 5.56
CA GLY A 130 -20.42 14.49 4.70
C GLY A 130 -21.69 13.68 4.91
N LYS A 131 -21.61 12.34 4.99
CA LYS A 131 -22.77 11.48 5.24
C LYS A 131 -23.38 11.68 6.64
N ARG A 132 -22.55 11.93 7.66
CA ARG A 132 -23.03 12.29 9.02
C ARG A 132 -23.76 13.62 9.04
N ALA A 133 -23.33 14.60 8.24
CA ALA A 133 -24.02 15.90 8.13
C ALA A 133 -25.37 15.80 7.40
N ILE A 134 -25.56 14.81 6.52
CA ILE A 134 -26.78 14.64 5.70
C ILE A 134 -27.76 13.60 6.31
N GLY A 135 -27.39 12.94 7.42
CA GLY A 135 -28.32 12.06 8.16
C GLY A 135 -28.78 10.79 7.41
N MET A 136 -28.08 10.40 6.34
CA MET A 136 -28.34 9.12 5.67
C MET A 136 -27.59 8.00 6.38
N LYS A 137 -28.35 7.08 6.99
CA LYS A 137 -27.86 5.79 7.50
C LYS A 137 -27.44 4.86 6.38
#